data_AF-A0A4R6TBC2-F1
#
_entry.id   AF-A0A4R6TBC2-F1
#
_cell.length_a   1.000
_cell.length_b   1.000
_cell.length_c   1.000
_cell.angle_alpha   90.00
_cell.angle_beta   90.00
_cell.angle_gamma   90.00
#
_symmetry.space_group_name_H-M   'P 1'
#
loop_
_entity.id
_entity.type
_entity.pdbx_description
1 polymer ?
#
loop_
_entity_poly.entity_id
_entity_poly.type
_entity_poly.pdbx_seq_one_letter_code
_entity_poly.pdbx_strand_id
1 'polypeptide(L)'
;MTLGDYFTLEKEDFLYKIIDGLPHFYSSEEFEQLIQKLRPELKELYFYSYWAWNVSNGGVSYFYDNGYGYMMPEIRKFYERIGDSKGLELLGKAENWYKNKPEEEVWFDLNLESLNQEINAYNSRFDILVEEYIRANSHFYLRDQNGEIFPKNFSGKALSFDPLAQGLKEVEIVNNRKEGKMKIHSPEGVVVKEFNFENGIQVGVQRYFDENGVLDKEEVLFPNSDTKEIRNYYPNGQLKYEGKEKELYKNVGLQTYWYENGVVKYAFVLDENGNHTNPYFEYYPDGSKKLEVDRRKEEPIYLNFWDENGVQRLNDGTGEYFYEYAYDGDTTRYEYQILDYKKHGVQKEFRNGVLVKYTEMNHGQYDGYHREYYPDGRLKEEYLMKANKVVSHRSL
;
A
#
# COMPACT_ATOMS: atom_id res chain seq x y z
N MET A 1 16.51 16.56 17.99
CA MET A 1 15.35 16.34 17.09
C MET A 1 14.99 17.68 16.44
N THR A 2 14.56 17.72 15.19
CA THR A 2 14.12 19.00 14.57
C THR A 2 12.68 19.36 14.97
N LEU A 3 12.26 20.61 14.76
CA LEU A 3 10.84 20.98 14.94
C LEU A 3 9.92 20.21 13.98
N GLY A 4 10.35 20.00 12.73
CA GLY A 4 9.56 19.24 11.76
C GLY A 4 9.38 17.79 12.20
N ASP A 5 10.43 17.13 12.70
CA ASP A 5 10.33 15.77 13.23
C ASP A 5 9.33 15.72 14.39
N TYR A 6 9.46 16.66 15.34
CA TYR A 6 8.55 16.74 16.48
C TYR A 6 7.10 16.81 16.04
N PHE A 7 6.73 17.66 15.06
CA PHE A 7 5.32 17.84 14.67
C PHE A 7 4.81 16.86 13.59
N THR A 8 5.69 16.07 12.96
CA THR A 8 5.28 15.22 11.82
C THR A 8 5.49 13.72 12.04
N LEU A 9 6.41 13.30 12.90
CA LEU A 9 6.54 11.90 13.26
C LEU A 9 5.45 11.51 14.25
N GLU A 10 4.91 10.30 14.11
CA GLU A 10 3.83 9.76 14.94
C GLU A 10 4.20 8.34 15.39
N LYS A 11 3.71 7.93 16.57
CA LYS A 11 3.80 6.59 17.15
C LYS A 11 5.23 6.04 17.14
N GLU A 12 5.43 4.87 16.54
CA GLU A 12 6.71 4.17 16.45
C GLU A 12 7.82 5.04 15.85
N ASP A 13 7.54 5.78 14.77
CA ASP A 13 8.54 6.65 14.14
C ASP A 13 9.00 7.78 15.08
N PHE A 14 8.07 8.34 15.84
CA PHE A 14 8.39 9.36 16.85
C PHE A 14 9.24 8.76 17.96
N LEU A 15 8.84 7.62 18.52
CA LEU A 15 9.57 6.92 19.57
C LEU A 15 10.98 6.49 19.12
N TYR A 16 11.08 5.90 17.93
CA TYR A 16 12.33 5.51 17.31
C TYR A 16 13.28 6.71 17.19
N LYS A 17 12.78 7.87 16.71
CA LYS A 17 13.61 9.07 16.58
C LYS A 17 14.15 9.59 17.92
N ILE A 18 13.41 9.37 19.00
CA ILE A 18 13.86 9.74 20.36
C ILE A 18 14.96 8.78 20.82
N ILE A 19 14.72 7.48 20.65
CA ILE A 19 15.66 6.42 21.03
C ILE A 19 16.97 6.53 20.24
N ASP A 20 16.89 6.78 18.94
CA ASP A 20 18.03 7.02 18.04
C ASP A 20 18.86 8.25 18.47
N GLY A 21 18.22 9.23 19.13
CA GLY A 21 18.91 10.38 19.70
C GLY A 21 19.61 10.10 21.04
N LEU A 22 19.46 8.91 21.62
CA LEU A 22 20.13 8.55 22.87
C LEU A 22 21.62 8.23 22.63
N PRO A 23 22.50 8.40 23.64
CA PRO A 23 23.93 8.18 23.45
C PRO A 23 24.26 6.71 23.12
N HIS A 24 25.10 6.49 22.11
CA HIS A 24 25.73 5.21 21.82
C HIS A 24 27.13 5.12 22.44
N PHE A 25 27.59 3.90 22.76
CA PHE A 25 28.90 3.65 23.37
C PHE A 25 29.54 2.38 22.81
N TYR A 26 30.87 2.28 22.96
CA TYR A 26 31.66 1.20 22.37
C TYR A 26 32.32 0.29 23.43
N SER A 27 32.18 0.61 24.73
CA SER A 27 32.70 -0.19 25.85
C SER A 27 31.78 -0.24 27.08
N SER A 28 31.92 -1.29 27.89
CA SER A 28 31.15 -1.47 29.14
C SER A 28 31.44 -0.42 30.20
N GLU A 29 32.66 0.14 30.25
CA GLU A 29 33.03 1.18 31.20
C GLU A 29 32.32 2.51 30.89
N GLU A 30 32.28 2.89 29.62
CA GLU A 30 31.56 4.09 29.16
C GLU A 30 30.06 3.99 29.45
N PHE A 31 29.48 2.81 29.30
CA PHE A 31 28.09 2.54 29.65
C PHE A 31 27.80 2.81 31.13
N GLU A 32 28.56 2.20 32.04
CA GLU A 32 28.34 2.36 33.49
C GLU A 32 28.45 3.84 33.92
N GLN A 33 29.45 4.56 33.38
CA GLN A 33 29.62 5.98 33.66
C GLN A 33 28.47 6.83 33.12
N LEU A 34 27.93 6.50 31.95
CA LEU A 34 26.81 7.21 31.34
C LEU A 34 25.55 7.03 32.17
N ILE A 35 25.20 5.79 32.50
CA ILE A 35 23.96 5.48 33.23
C ILE A 35 23.90 6.19 34.59
N GLN A 36 25.05 6.41 35.23
CA GLN A 36 25.14 7.19 36.47
C GLN A 36 24.90 8.69 36.28
N LYS A 37 25.14 9.22 35.07
CA LYS A 37 24.97 10.64 34.73
C LYS A 37 23.60 10.97 34.13
N LEU A 38 22.87 9.96 33.62
CA LEU A 38 21.54 10.17 33.06
C LEU A 38 20.55 10.61 34.15
N ARG A 39 19.72 11.59 33.81
CA ARG A 39 18.54 11.92 34.62
C ARG A 39 17.60 10.72 34.69
N PRO A 40 16.81 10.56 35.77
CA PRO A 40 15.91 9.42 35.94
C PRO A 40 15.04 9.15 34.71
N GLU A 41 14.40 10.19 34.15
CA GLU A 41 13.51 10.06 33.00
C GLU A 41 14.20 9.51 31.75
N LEU A 42 15.44 9.96 31.49
CA LEU A 42 16.22 9.50 30.34
C LEU A 42 16.77 8.11 30.58
N LYS A 43 17.18 7.77 31.80
CA LYS A 43 17.65 6.43 32.17
C LYS A 43 16.54 5.39 31.99
N GLU A 44 15.33 5.72 32.44
CA GLU A 44 14.14 4.88 32.29
C GLU A 44 13.82 4.61 30.80
N LEU A 45 13.78 5.66 29.98
CA LEU A 45 13.57 5.53 28.53
C LEU A 45 14.70 4.75 27.84
N TYR A 46 15.94 4.99 28.27
CA TYR A 46 17.12 4.28 27.76
C TYR A 46 17.05 2.79 28.06
N PHE A 47 16.67 2.39 29.27
CA PHE A 47 16.53 0.97 29.59
C PHE A 47 15.33 0.35 28.86
N TYR A 48 14.25 1.11 28.68
CA TYR A 48 13.13 0.69 27.86
C TYR A 48 13.54 0.42 26.39
N SER A 49 14.48 1.18 25.80
CA SER A 49 14.89 0.92 24.42
C SER A 49 15.57 -0.45 24.25
N TYR A 50 16.27 -0.95 25.27
CA TYR A 50 16.79 -2.32 25.27
C TYR A 50 15.66 -3.34 25.31
N TRP A 51 14.64 -3.11 26.15
CA TRP A 51 13.46 -3.96 26.20
C TRP A 51 12.76 -4.02 24.84
N ALA A 52 12.43 -2.87 24.26
CA ALA A 52 11.76 -2.78 22.97
C ALA A 52 12.54 -3.48 21.86
N TRP A 53 13.84 -3.19 21.74
CA TRP A 53 14.68 -3.78 20.69
C TRP A 53 14.82 -5.30 20.81
N ASN A 54 15.03 -5.81 22.03
CA ASN A 54 15.20 -7.25 22.21
C ASN A 54 13.89 -8.02 22.03
N VAL A 55 12.78 -7.53 22.56
CA VAL A 55 11.49 -8.21 22.45
C VAL A 55 10.98 -8.24 21.02
N SER A 56 11.20 -7.16 20.26
CA SER A 56 10.83 -7.14 18.83
C SER A 56 11.69 -8.08 17.97
N ASN A 57 12.95 -8.33 18.33
CA ASN A 57 13.85 -9.17 17.54
C ASN A 57 13.88 -10.65 17.96
N GLY A 58 13.64 -10.96 19.23
CA GLY A 58 13.77 -12.33 19.76
C GLY A 58 12.81 -12.67 20.89
N GLY A 59 11.81 -11.81 21.14
CA GLY A 59 10.84 -12.01 22.21
C GLY A 59 11.41 -11.77 23.61
N VAL A 60 10.60 -12.09 24.62
CA VAL A 60 10.94 -11.87 26.03
C VAL A 60 12.21 -12.62 26.45
N SER A 61 12.40 -13.86 25.98
CA SER A 61 13.59 -14.66 26.33
C SER A 61 14.88 -13.97 25.91
N TYR A 62 14.92 -13.41 24.70
CA TYR A 62 16.12 -12.79 24.15
C TYR A 62 16.64 -11.62 24.99
N PHE A 63 15.73 -10.81 25.56
CA PHE A 63 16.11 -9.74 26.49
C PHE A 63 16.84 -10.26 27.72
N TYR A 64 16.33 -11.35 28.32
CA TYR A 64 16.93 -11.94 29.51
C TYR A 64 18.20 -12.75 29.20
N ASP A 65 18.23 -13.45 28.08
CA ASP A 65 19.37 -14.25 27.63
C ASP A 65 20.59 -13.36 27.33
N ASN A 66 20.35 -12.12 26.88
CA ASN A 66 21.39 -11.08 26.76
C ASN A 66 21.80 -10.44 28.11
N GLY A 67 21.25 -10.91 29.23
CA GLY A 67 21.62 -10.46 30.57
C GLY A 67 21.02 -9.12 30.99
N TYR A 68 20.00 -8.61 30.29
CA TYR A 68 19.42 -7.28 30.58
C TYR A 68 18.37 -7.27 31.69
N GLY A 69 18.12 -8.40 32.36
CA GLY A 69 17.13 -8.51 33.43
C GLY A 69 17.32 -7.50 34.59
N TYR A 70 18.55 -7.04 34.86
CA TYR A 70 18.82 -6.02 35.88
C TYR A 70 18.22 -4.64 35.56
N MET A 71 17.85 -4.40 34.29
CA MET A 71 17.24 -3.15 33.85
C MET A 71 15.76 -3.05 34.23
N MET A 72 15.13 -4.17 34.60
CA MET A 72 13.67 -4.21 34.78
C MET A 72 13.09 -3.22 35.78
N PRO A 73 13.74 -2.91 36.92
CA PRO A 73 13.24 -1.90 37.85
C PRO A 73 13.08 -0.51 37.21
N GLU A 74 13.98 -0.08 36.31
CA GLU A 74 13.85 1.22 35.65
C GLU A 74 12.83 1.17 34.50
N ILE A 75 12.76 0.07 33.77
CA ILE A 75 11.73 -0.13 32.73
C ILE A 75 10.34 -0.06 33.38
N ARG A 76 10.13 -0.70 34.53
CA ARG A 76 8.89 -0.62 35.30
C ARG A 76 8.52 0.83 35.65
N LYS A 77 9.48 1.63 36.13
CA LYS A 77 9.25 3.06 36.42
C LYS A 77 8.84 3.83 35.17
N PHE A 78 9.38 3.50 33.99
CA PHE A 78 8.94 4.14 32.74
C PHE A 78 7.45 3.88 32.48
N TYR A 79 7.02 2.62 32.56
CA TYR A 79 5.62 2.23 32.38
C TYR A 79 4.69 2.86 33.44
N GLU A 80 5.13 2.93 34.70
CA GLU A 80 4.42 3.63 35.78
C GLU A 80 4.28 5.14 35.48
N ARG A 81 5.36 5.76 34.99
CA ARG A 81 5.43 7.19 34.69
C ARG A 81 4.48 7.58 33.56
N ILE A 82 4.39 6.77 32.51
CA ILE A 82 3.43 6.99 31.41
C ILE A 82 2.00 6.54 31.76
N GLY A 83 1.79 5.93 32.94
CA GLY A 83 0.47 5.47 33.39
C GLY A 83 -0.04 4.21 32.68
N ASP A 84 0.85 3.37 32.14
CA ASP A 84 0.50 2.18 31.37
C ASP A 84 0.32 0.93 32.24
N SER A 85 -0.89 0.74 32.78
CA SER A 85 -1.22 -0.40 33.62
C SER A 85 -1.17 -1.75 32.89
N LYS A 86 -1.51 -1.79 31.59
CA LYS A 86 -1.48 -3.03 30.81
C LYS A 86 -0.04 -3.44 30.52
N GLY A 87 0.81 -2.50 30.16
CA GLY A 87 2.24 -2.77 30.02
C GLY A 87 2.88 -3.26 31.32
N LEU A 88 2.52 -2.71 32.48
CA LEU A 88 2.98 -3.20 33.79
C LEU A 88 2.55 -4.65 34.07
N GLU A 89 1.34 -5.03 33.68
CA GLU A 89 0.86 -6.41 33.76
C GLU A 89 1.74 -7.34 32.89
N LEU A 90 1.99 -6.95 31.64
CA LEU A 90 2.80 -7.73 30.68
C LEU A 90 4.25 -7.86 31.15
N LEU A 91 4.86 -6.79 31.67
CA LEU A 91 6.18 -6.86 32.29
C LEU A 91 6.21 -7.82 33.49
N GLY A 92 5.16 -7.81 34.32
CA GLY A 92 5.01 -8.76 35.42
C GLY A 92 4.95 -10.21 34.95
N LYS A 93 4.23 -10.49 33.86
CA LYS A 93 4.20 -11.83 33.23
C LYS A 93 5.59 -12.22 32.71
N ALA A 94 6.32 -11.30 32.08
CA ALA A 94 7.66 -11.54 31.57
C ALA A 94 8.66 -11.88 32.69
N GLU A 95 8.67 -11.10 33.77
CA GLU A 95 9.52 -11.38 34.95
C GLU A 95 9.13 -12.69 35.63
N ASN A 96 7.83 -13.00 35.72
CA ASN A 96 7.36 -14.26 36.29
C ASN A 96 7.75 -15.46 35.42
N TRP A 97 7.65 -15.34 34.10
CA TRP A 97 8.15 -16.36 33.18
C TRP A 97 9.65 -16.56 33.39
N TYR A 98 10.47 -15.49 33.39
CA TYR A 98 11.92 -15.61 33.55
C TYR A 98 12.32 -16.31 34.86
N LYS A 99 11.64 -16.01 35.97
CA LYS A 99 11.88 -16.64 37.28
C LYS A 99 11.52 -18.13 37.32
N ASN A 100 10.57 -18.56 36.51
CA ASN A 100 10.04 -19.93 36.50
C ASN A 100 10.35 -20.66 35.18
N LYS A 101 11.26 -20.12 34.36
CA LYS A 101 11.56 -20.68 33.04
C LYS A 101 12.17 -22.07 33.22
N PRO A 102 11.93 -23.00 32.28
CA PRO A 102 12.54 -24.33 32.32
C PRO A 102 14.08 -24.23 32.43
N GLU A 103 14.67 -25.06 33.29
CA GLU A 103 16.13 -25.16 33.41
C GLU A 103 16.75 -25.88 32.22
N GLU A 104 16.01 -26.81 31.60
CA GLU A 104 16.39 -27.52 30.38
C GLU A 104 15.90 -26.78 29.13
N GLU A 105 16.64 -26.92 28.03
CA GLU A 105 16.29 -26.32 26.74
C GLU A 105 14.98 -26.94 26.22
N VAL A 106 13.94 -26.11 26.09
CA VAL A 106 12.64 -26.53 25.54
C VAL A 106 12.52 -26.00 24.11
N TRP A 107 12.32 -26.91 23.15
CA TRP A 107 12.19 -26.57 21.74
C TRP A 107 10.99 -25.64 21.45
N PHE A 108 9.94 -25.69 22.28
CA PHE A 108 8.76 -24.85 22.12
C PHE A 108 8.04 -24.56 23.46
N ASP A 109 8.03 -23.30 23.90
CA ASP A 109 7.32 -22.84 25.10
C ASP A 109 6.04 -22.07 24.72
N LEU A 110 4.89 -22.73 24.84
CA LEU A 110 3.57 -22.17 24.53
C LEU A 110 3.22 -20.94 25.40
N ASN A 111 3.70 -20.89 26.64
CA ASN A 111 3.39 -19.78 27.53
C ASN A 111 4.19 -18.53 27.13
N LEU A 112 5.47 -18.73 26.78
CA LEU A 112 6.32 -17.66 26.26
C LEU A 112 5.78 -17.14 24.93
N GLU A 113 5.39 -18.04 24.02
CA GLU A 113 4.85 -17.66 22.71
C GLU A 113 3.55 -16.85 22.85
N SER A 114 2.64 -17.30 23.71
CA SER A 114 1.41 -16.55 24.00
C SER A 114 1.70 -15.17 24.58
N LEU A 115 2.73 -15.04 25.44
CA LEU A 115 3.12 -13.76 26.02
C LEU A 115 3.71 -12.81 24.96
N ASN A 116 4.59 -13.32 24.10
CA ASN A 116 5.16 -12.54 23.00
C ASN A 116 4.06 -12.00 22.07
N GLN A 117 3.08 -12.84 21.72
CA GLN A 117 1.94 -12.42 20.92
C GLN A 117 1.09 -11.34 21.61
N GLU A 118 0.86 -11.47 22.92
CA GLU A 118 0.12 -10.46 23.70
C GLU A 118 0.86 -9.11 23.73
N ILE A 119 2.18 -9.13 23.89
CA ILE A 119 3.02 -7.91 23.84
C ILE A 119 2.98 -7.29 22.43
N ASN A 120 3.19 -8.07 21.39
CA ASN A 120 3.20 -7.57 20.01
C ASN A 120 1.86 -6.95 19.62
N ALA A 121 0.74 -7.58 20.01
CA ALA A 121 -0.59 -7.05 19.78
C ALA A 121 -0.85 -5.73 20.56
N TYR A 122 -0.09 -5.47 21.62
CA TYR A 122 -0.22 -4.28 22.45
C TYR A 122 0.66 -3.09 22.00
N ASN A 123 1.73 -3.34 21.24
CA ASN A 123 2.73 -2.32 20.87
C ASN A 123 2.12 -1.03 20.29
N SER A 124 1.17 -1.13 19.35
CA SER A 124 0.55 0.07 18.76
C SER A 124 -0.21 0.93 19.79
N ARG A 125 -0.74 0.34 20.86
CA ARG A 125 -1.38 1.08 21.95
C ARG A 125 -0.33 1.74 22.85
N PHE A 126 0.76 1.02 23.12
CA PHE A 126 1.89 1.53 23.88
C PHE A 126 2.52 2.76 23.22
N ASP A 127 2.75 2.72 21.90
CA ASP A 127 3.35 3.83 21.15
C ASP A 127 2.55 5.13 21.28
N ILE A 128 1.22 5.03 21.26
CA ILE A 128 0.32 6.17 21.46
C ILE A 128 0.51 6.77 22.85
N LEU A 129 0.54 5.93 23.90
CA LEU A 129 0.70 6.39 25.28
C LEU A 129 2.05 7.08 25.50
N VAL A 130 3.13 6.50 24.96
CA VAL A 130 4.47 7.08 25.06
C VAL A 130 4.56 8.40 24.31
N GLU A 131 4.03 8.46 23.09
CA GLU A 131 4.00 9.70 22.31
C GLU A 131 3.25 10.80 23.06
N GLU A 132 2.03 10.52 23.52
CA GLU A 132 1.21 11.48 24.28
C GLU A 132 1.95 11.98 25.52
N TYR A 133 2.52 11.06 26.31
CA TYR A 133 3.25 11.41 27.52
C TYR A 133 4.49 12.24 27.23
N ILE A 134 5.34 11.84 26.28
CA ILE A 134 6.57 12.56 25.95
C ILE A 134 6.24 13.92 25.35
N ARG A 135 5.21 14.06 24.51
CA ARG A 135 4.80 15.37 23.98
C ARG A 135 4.37 16.33 25.09
N ALA A 136 3.57 15.85 26.04
CA ALA A 136 3.15 16.64 27.20
C ALA A 136 4.32 17.02 28.12
N ASN A 137 5.38 16.21 28.11
CA ASN A 137 6.53 16.31 29.01
C ASN A 137 7.85 16.52 28.26
N SER A 138 7.80 17.19 27.10
CA SER A 138 8.91 17.24 26.13
C SER A 138 10.22 17.78 26.73
N HIS A 139 10.13 18.70 27.68
CA HIS A 139 11.27 19.27 28.41
C HIS A 139 12.13 18.25 29.19
N PHE A 140 11.61 17.06 29.51
CA PHE A 140 12.41 15.98 30.11
C PHE A 140 13.18 15.16 29.08
N TYR A 141 12.62 14.98 27.88
CA TYR A 141 13.10 14.00 26.90
C TYR A 141 13.78 14.61 25.68
N LEU A 142 13.35 15.79 25.27
CA LEU A 142 13.67 16.33 23.95
C LEU A 142 14.42 17.65 24.06
N ARG A 143 15.40 17.81 23.18
CA ARG A 143 16.04 19.08 22.85
C ARG A 143 16.06 19.24 21.34
N ASP A 144 15.95 20.48 20.90
CA ASP A 144 16.10 20.81 19.49
C ASP A 144 17.57 20.65 19.05
N GLN A 145 17.86 20.90 17.78
CA GLN A 145 19.23 20.81 17.23
C GLN A 145 20.24 21.80 17.86
N ASN A 146 19.77 22.82 18.57
CA ASN A 146 20.60 23.81 19.25
C ASN A 146 20.73 23.52 20.76
N GLY A 147 20.08 22.45 21.25
CA GLY A 147 20.08 22.11 22.67
C GLY A 147 18.98 22.82 23.48
N GLU A 148 18.06 23.51 22.82
CA GLU A 148 16.97 24.26 23.47
C GLU A 148 15.74 23.38 23.74
N ILE A 149 14.91 23.82 24.69
CA ILE A 149 13.65 23.15 25.00
C ILE A 149 12.61 23.49 23.93
N PHE A 150 11.83 22.49 23.50
CA PHE A 150 10.72 22.72 22.59
C PHE A 150 9.69 23.69 23.19
N PRO A 151 9.21 24.68 22.41
CA PRO A 151 8.27 25.66 22.92
C PRO A 151 6.95 25.00 23.34
N LYS A 152 6.37 25.46 24.44
CA LYS A 152 5.06 24.97 24.92
C LYS A 152 3.93 25.24 23.91
N ASN A 153 4.04 26.35 23.16
CA ASN A 153 3.17 26.67 22.04
C ASN A 153 4.01 27.16 20.87
N PHE A 154 3.81 26.57 19.69
CA PHE A 154 4.51 26.91 18.47
C PHE A 154 3.51 27.29 17.38
N SER A 155 3.85 28.34 16.62
CA SER A 155 3.20 28.65 15.36
C SER A 155 4.23 29.19 14.38
N GLY A 156 4.14 28.75 13.14
CA GLY A 156 5.08 29.03 12.08
C GLY A 156 5.58 27.76 11.39
N LYS A 157 6.60 27.92 10.55
CA LYS A 157 7.17 26.84 9.76
C LYS A 157 8.10 25.96 10.59
N ALA A 158 7.87 24.66 10.53
CA ALA A 158 8.77 23.65 11.05
C ALA A 158 9.42 22.87 9.89
N LEU A 159 10.72 22.64 10.02
CA LEU A 159 11.54 22.00 8.99
C LEU A 159 12.09 20.67 9.50
N SER A 160 12.13 19.67 8.65
CA SER A 160 12.89 18.44 8.88
C SER A 160 13.33 17.78 7.58
N PHE A 161 14.01 16.65 7.68
CA PHE A 161 14.44 15.85 6.53
C PHE A 161 13.45 14.73 6.27
N ASP A 162 13.08 14.52 5.00
CA ASP A 162 12.33 13.35 4.57
C ASP A 162 13.28 12.27 4.02
N PRO A 163 13.39 11.10 4.66
CA PRO A 163 14.36 10.08 4.25
C PRO A 163 14.01 9.41 2.91
N LEU A 164 12.74 9.41 2.50
CA LEU A 164 12.30 8.78 1.26
C LEU A 164 12.58 9.67 0.06
N ALA A 165 12.27 10.96 0.18
CA ALA A 165 12.57 11.94 -0.86
C ALA A 165 14.03 12.43 -0.82
N GLN A 166 14.78 12.10 0.23
CA GLN A 166 16.14 12.61 0.50
C GLN A 166 16.23 14.14 0.47
N GLY A 167 15.16 14.83 0.86
CA GLY A 167 15.06 16.28 0.76
C GLY A 167 14.33 16.94 1.93
N LEU A 168 14.06 18.23 1.78
CA LEU A 168 13.46 19.06 2.82
C LEU A 168 11.97 18.75 2.96
N LYS A 169 11.50 18.57 4.20
CA LYS A 169 10.10 18.57 4.58
C LYS A 169 9.79 19.87 5.32
N GLU A 170 8.83 20.62 4.79
CA GLU A 170 8.31 21.85 5.39
C GLU A 170 6.87 21.63 5.84
N VAL A 171 6.54 21.99 7.07
CA VAL A 171 5.17 21.94 7.58
C VAL A 171 4.81 23.25 8.27
N GLU A 172 3.61 23.76 7.99
CA GLU A 172 3.06 24.91 8.71
C GLU A 172 2.34 24.42 9.97
N ILE A 173 2.68 25.04 11.10
CA ILE A 173 2.13 24.70 12.42
C ILE A 173 1.38 25.91 12.97
N VAL A 174 0.17 25.68 13.48
CA VAL A 174 -0.61 26.69 14.20
C VAL A 174 -1.05 26.07 15.53
N ASN A 175 -0.71 26.73 16.63
CA ASN A 175 -0.96 26.27 17.99
C ASN A 175 -0.61 24.78 18.23
N ASN A 176 0.63 24.38 17.90
CA ASN A 176 1.15 23.01 17.98
C ASN A 176 0.47 21.97 17.08
N ARG A 177 -0.35 22.38 16.10
CA ARG A 177 -1.01 21.45 15.17
C ARG A 177 -0.61 21.74 13.73
N LYS A 178 -0.49 20.69 12.91
CA LYS A 178 -0.34 20.82 11.45
C LYS A 178 -1.55 21.58 10.88
N GLU A 179 -1.31 22.65 10.15
CA GLU A 179 -2.35 23.53 9.62
C GLU A 179 -1.94 24.05 8.25
N GLY A 180 -2.82 23.94 7.25
CA GLY A 180 -2.49 24.33 5.88
C GLY A 180 -1.58 23.31 5.19
N LYS A 181 -0.48 23.76 4.57
CA LYS A 181 0.32 22.93 3.66
C LYS A 181 1.54 22.32 4.33
N MET A 182 1.75 21.03 4.09
CA MET A 182 3.04 20.36 4.24
C MET A 182 3.61 20.09 2.84
N LYS A 183 4.89 20.38 2.63
CA LYS A 183 5.58 20.13 1.36
C LYS A 183 6.80 19.25 1.59
N ILE A 184 7.04 18.34 0.67
CA ILE A 184 8.26 17.52 0.63
C ILE A 184 8.95 17.81 -0.69
N HIS A 185 10.24 18.09 -0.59
CA HIS A 185 11.09 18.43 -1.71
C HIS A 185 12.06 17.27 -2.04
N SER A 186 12.48 17.18 -3.29
CA SER A 186 13.62 16.37 -3.71
C SER A 186 14.95 16.96 -3.18
N PRO A 187 16.09 16.26 -3.32
CA PRO A 187 17.40 16.81 -2.99
C PRO A 187 17.73 18.10 -3.77
N GLU A 188 17.19 18.23 -4.98
CA GLU A 188 17.34 19.38 -5.87
C GLU A 188 16.38 20.54 -5.53
N GLY A 189 15.49 20.36 -4.54
CA GLY A 189 14.56 21.38 -4.06
C GLY A 189 13.22 21.42 -4.81
N VAL A 190 12.98 20.51 -5.75
CA VAL A 190 11.70 20.39 -6.48
C VAL A 190 10.63 19.82 -5.55
N VAL A 191 9.42 20.37 -5.54
CA VAL A 191 8.31 19.82 -4.74
C VAL A 191 7.85 18.50 -5.35
N VAL A 192 7.96 17.41 -4.59
CA VAL A 192 7.53 16.06 -5.00
C VAL A 192 6.22 15.64 -4.33
N LYS A 193 5.89 16.21 -3.17
CA LYS A 193 4.60 15.99 -2.48
C LYS A 193 4.10 17.27 -1.82
N GLU A 194 2.79 17.49 -1.88
CA GLU A 194 2.09 18.56 -1.15
C GLU A 194 0.86 17.97 -0.45
N PHE A 195 0.77 18.16 0.86
CA PHE A 195 -0.34 17.68 1.68
C PHE A 195 -1.05 18.83 2.36
N ASN A 196 -2.37 18.72 2.51
CA ASN A 196 -3.20 19.71 3.18
C ASN A 196 -3.74 19.17 4.51
N PHE A 197 -3.68 20.01 5.55
CA PHE A 197 -4.07 19.70 6.91
C PHE A 197 -5.00 20.79 7.46
N GLU A 198 -5.95 20.36 8.30
CA GLU A 198 -6.80 21.22 9.12
C GLU A 198 -6.84 20.65 10.53
N ASN A 199 -6.43 21.45 11.52
CA ASN A 199 -6.39 21.07 12.93
C ASN A 199 -5.62 19.77 13.24
N GLY A 200 -4.56 19.49 12.48
CA GLY A 200 -3.74 18.28 12.59
C GLY A 200 -4.22 17.11 11.74
N ILE A 201 -5.39 17.19 11.11
CA ILE A 201 -5.99 16.13 10.30
C ILE A 201 -5.75 16.41 8.83
N GLN A 202 -5.30 15.40 8.07
CA GLN A 202 -5.09 15.54 6.63
C GLN A 202 -6.45 15.59 5.90
N VAL A 203 -6.68 16.64 5.10
CA VAL A 203 -7.97 16.91 4.44
C VAL A 203 -7.77 17.56 3.07
N GLY A 204 -8.79 17.44 2.22
CA GLY A 204 -8.78 18.09 0.91
C GLY A 204 -7.79 17.45 -0.06
N VAL A 205 -7.26 18.25 -0.99
CA VAL A 205 -6.44 17.77 -2.11
C VAL A 205 -5.00 17.52 -1.67
N GLN A 206 -4.51 16.31 -1.86
CA GLN A 206 -3.12 15.90 -1.70
C GLN A 206 -2.51 15.78 -3.10
N ARG A 207 -1.30 16.29 -3.31
CA ARG A 207 -0.64 16.28 -4.63
C ARG A 207 0.67 15.53 -4.58
N TYR A 208 0.92 14.77 -5.64
CA TYR A 208 2.14 14.03 -5.87
C TYR A 208 2.65 14.42 -7.26
N PHE A 209 3.92 14.75 -7.30
CA PHE A 209 4.61 15.21 -8.51
C PHE A 209 5.71 14.22 -8.86
N ASP A 210 6.05 14.15 -10.14
CA ASP A 210 7.20 13.40 -10.61
C ASP A 210 8.53 14.10 -10.24
N GLU A 211 9.66 13.50 -10.62
CA GLU A 211 11.00 14.03 -10.38
C GLU A 211 11.26 15.42 -10.99
N ASN A 212 10.47 15.80 -12.00
CA ASN A 212 10.56 17.09 -12.68
C ASN A 212 9.57 18.13 -12.12
N GLY A 213 8.77 17.76 -11.11
CA GLY A 213 7.74 18.62 -10.53
C GLY A 213 6.44 18.69 -11.36
N VAL A 214 6.23 17.77 -12.30
CA VAL A 214 4.98 17.65 -13.06
C VAL A 214 3.97 16.89 -12.22
N LEU A 215 2.72 17.37 -12.18
CA LEU A 215 1.65 16.73 -11.42
C LEU A 215 1.35 15.34 -11.99
N ASP A 216 1.54 14.30 -11.17
CA ASP A 216 1.29 12.91 -11.54
C ASP A 216 -0.03 12.40 -10.95
N LYS A 217 -0.31 12.76 -9.69
CA LYS A 217 -1.47 12.28 -8.95
C LYS A 217 -2.03 13.30 -7.97
N GLU A 218 -3.34 13.30 -7.82
CA GLU A 218 -4.05 13.91 -6.71
C GLU A 218 -4.88 12.87 -5.94
N GLU A 219 -4.96 13.02 -4.63
CA GLU A 219 -5.93 12.34 -3.77
C GLU A 219 -6.77 13.37 -3.03
N VAL A 220 -8.10 13.28 -3.08
CA VAL A 220 -8.99 14.17 -2.33
C VAL A 220 -9.54 13.42 -1.13
N LEU A 221 -9.15 13.87 0.06
CA LEU A 221 -9.56 13.30 1.34
C LEU A 221 -10.75 14.09 1.90
N PHE A 222 -11.84 13.39 2.20
CA PHE A 222 -13.04 13.99 2.78
C PHE A 222 -13.09 13.72 4.29
N PRO A 223 -13.35 14.74 5.12
CA PRO A 223 -13.49 14.54 6.56
C PRO A 223 -14.57 13.49 6.87
N ASN A 224 -14.25 12.55 7.77
CA ASN A 224 -15.14 11.47 8.21
C ASN A 224 -15.64 10.53 7.09
N SER A 225 -14.89 10.39 6.00
CA SER A 225 -15.17 9.39 4.97
C SER A 225 -14.02 8.39 4.84
N ASP A 226 -14.38 7.12 4.65
CA ASP A 226 -13.49 6.03 4.22
C ASP A 226 -13.23 6.05 2.71
N THR A 227 -13.89 6.95 1.98
CA THR A 227 -13.76 7.10 0.53
C THR A 227 -12.91 8.32 0.22
N LYS A 228 -11.95 8.15 -0.68
CA LYS A 228 -11.20 9.23 -1.32
C LYS A 228 -11.46 9.28 -2.82
N GLU A 229 -11.31 10.46 -3.41
CA GLU A 229 -11.25 10.59 -4.87
C GLU A 229 -9.79 10.58 -5.33
N ILE A 230 -9.50 9.84 -6.39
CA ILE A 230 -8.18 9.72 -7.00
C ILE A 230 -8.23 10.34 -8.37
N ARG A 231 -7.23 11.15 -8.71
CA ARG A 231 -6.98 11.63 -10.07
C ARG A 231 -5.54 11.34 -10.44
N ASN A 232 -5.32 10.69 -11.57
CA ASN A 232 -3.98 10.51 -12.14
C ASN A 232 -3.90 11.29 -13.44
N TYR A 233 -2.72 11.79 -13.76
CA TYR A 233 -2.48 12.65 -14.92
C TYR A 233 -1.46 12.03 -15.87
N TYR A 234 -1.54 12.42 -17.14
CA TYR A 234 -0.47 12.22 -18.11
C TYR A 234 0.60 13.32 -17.94
N PRO A 235 1.84 13.11 -18.46
CA PRO A 235 2.88 14.14 -18.41
C PRO A 235 2.49 15.47 -19.08
N ASN A 236 1.52 15.46 -19.99
CA ASN A 236 0.97 16.66 -20.63
C ASN A 236 -0.07 17.41 -19.76
N GLY A 237 -0.33 16.95 -18.54
CA GLY A 237 -1.28 17.52 -17.58
C GLY A 237 -2.73 17.12 -17.79
N GLN A 238 -3.05 16.29 -18.79
CA GLN A 238 -4.41 15.80 -19.00
C GLN A 238 -4.75 14.66 -18.04
N LEU A 239 -6.03 14.52 -17.69
CA LEU A 239 -6.48 13.40 -16.88
C LEU A 239 -6.19 12.08 -17.59
N LYS A 240 -5.68 11.12 -16.84
CA LYS A 240 -5.48 9.72 -17.23
C LYS A 240 -6.52 8.83 -16.59
N TYR A 241 -6.87 9.12 -15.34
CA TYR A 241 -7.82 8.37 -14.55
C TYR A 241 -8.45 9.26 -13.47
N GLU A 242 -9.71 9.01 -13.17
CA GLU A 242 -10.47 9.61 -12.07
C GLU A 242 -11.43 8.55 -11.53
N GLY A 243 -11.45 8.40 -10.21
CA GLY A 243 -12.30 7.42 -9.57
C GLY A 243 -12.41 7.62 -8.08
N LYS A 244 -13.29 6.85 -7.44
CA LYS A 244 -13.39 6.75 -5.99
C LYS A 244 -12.79 5.45 -5.48
N GLU A 245 -12.09 5.54 -4.36
CA GLU A 245 -11.37 4.44 -3.73
C GLU A 245 -11.68 4.42 -2.23
N LYS A 246 -11.94 3.23 -1.70
CA LYS A 246 -12.06 2.95 -0.26
C LYS A 246 -10.79 2.34 0.29
N GLU A 247 -10.77 2.10 1.60
CA GLU A 247 -9.75 1.32 2.30
C GLU A 247 -9.29 0.07 1.50
N LEU A 248 -7.99 -0.25 1.62
CA LEU A 248 -7.34 -1.36 0.91
C LEU A 248 -7.39 -1.25 -0.63
N TYR A 249 -7.39 -0.03 -1.17
CA TYR A 249 -7.34 0.26 -2.62
C TYR A 249 -8.56 -0.25 -3.41
N LYS A 250 -9.73 -0.31 -2.74
CA LYS A 250 -10.95 -0.83 -3.34
C LYS A 250 -11.69 0.26 -4.13
N ASN A 251 -11.70 0.15 -5.45
CA ASN A 251 -12.45 1.07 -6.31
C ASN A 251 -13.97 0.91 -6.14
N VAL A 252 -14.68 2.03 -6.04
CA VAL A 252 -16.15 2.11 -5.90
C VAL A 252 -16.71 3.26 -6.73
N GLY A 253 -18.00 3.24 -7.07
CA GLY A 253 -18.63 4.33 -7.81
C GLY A 253 -18.08 4.48 -9.24
N LEU A 254 -18.19 5.69 -9.80
CA LEU A 254 -17.75 5.98 -11.17
C LEU A 254 -16.22 5.95 -11.29
N GLN A 255 -15.75 5.25 -12.31
CA GLN A 255 -14.36 5.08 -12.69
C GLN A 255 -14.24 5.52 -14.14
N THR A 256 -13.40 6.52 -14.43
CA THR A 256 -13.23 7.06 -15.78
C THR A 256 -11.76 7.05 -16.16
N TYR A 257 -11.49 6.63 -17.39
CA TYR A 257 -10.15 6.59 -17.97
C TYR A 257 -10.16 7.35 -19.28
N TRP A 258 -9.06 8.07 -19.54
CA TRP A 258 -8.89 8.89 -20.73
C TRP A 258 -7.67 8.45 -21.51
N TYR A 259 -7.64 8.80 -22.79
CA TYR A 259 -6.45 8.83 -23.60
C TYR A 259 -5.64 10.10 -23.33
N GLU A 260 -4.37 10.12 -23.74
CA GLU A 260 -3.47 11.28 -23.60
C GLU A 260 -3.92 12.51 -24.42
N ASN A 261 -4.88 12.36 -25.33
CA ASN A 261 -5.50 13.46 -26.05
C ASN A 261 -6.80 13.98 -25.39
N GLY A 262 -7.20 13.42 -24.25
CA GLY A 262 -8.31 13.89 -23.43
C GLY A 262 -9.66 13.28 -23.79
N VAL A 263 -9.67 12.36 -24.76
CA VAL A 263 -10.87 11.58 -25.10
C VAL A 263 -11.08 10.49 -24.06
N VAL A 264 -12.32 10.32 -23.60
CA VAL A 264 -12.68 9.23 -22.68
C VAL A 264 -12.43 7.89 -23.37
N LYS A 265 -11.60 7.04 -22.75
CA LYS A 265 -11.31 5.69 -23.21
C LYS A 265 -12.40 4.72 -22.80
N TYR A 266 -12.82 4.76 -21.54
CA TYR A 266 -14.01 4.08 -21.02
C TYR A 266 -14.36 4.64 -19.64
N ALA A 267 -15.63 4.46 -19.26
CA ALA A 267 -16.11 4.78 -17.92
C ALA A 267 -17.08 3.71 -17.45
N PHE A 268 -16.96 3.26 -16.20
CA PHE A 268 -17.85 2.26 -15.61
C PHE A 268 -18.13 2.57 -14.15
N VAL A 269 -19.20 1.98 -13.60
CA VAL A 269 -19.61 2.20 -12.21
C VAL A 269 -19.51 0.89 -11.43
N LEU A 270 -18.78 0.92 -10.31
CA LEU A 270 -18.64 -0.19 -9.38
C LEU A 270 -19.54 -0.01 -8.15
N ASP A 271 -20.09 -1.11 -7.63
CA ASP A 271 -20.80 -1.14 -6.36
C ASP A 271 -19.84 -1.15 -5.16
N GLU A 272 -20.41 -1.19 -3.95
CA GLU A 272 -19.66 -1.27 -2.69
C GLU A 272 -18.81 -2.54 -2.54
N ASN A 273 -18.99 -3.55 -3.39
CA ASN A 273 -18.23 -4.79 -3.41
C ASN A 273 -17.15 -4.81 -4.50
N GLY A 274 -17.08 -3.78 -5.35
CA GLY A 274 -16.17 -3.70 -6.49
C GLY A 274 -16.71 -4.38 -7.74
N ASN A 275 -18.00 -4.71 -7.81
CA ASN A 275 -18.62 -5.31 -8.99
C ASN A 275 -19.15 -4.23 -9.93
N HIS A 276 -19.04 -4.46 -11.24
CA HIS A 276 -19.70 -3.61 -12.23
C HIS A 276 -21.21 -3.57 -11.99
N THR A 277 -21.83 -2.40 -12.16
CA THR A 277 -23.27 -2.21 -11.97
C THR A 277 -24.05 -2.25 -13.28
N ASN A 278 -23.41 -1.84 -14.39
CA ASN A 278 -24.02 -1.73 -15.72
C ASN A 278 -23.00 -2.05 -16.83
N PRO A 279 -23.47 -2.39 -18.05
CA PRO A 279 -22.63 -2.39 -19.24
C PRO A 279 -22.03 -1.01 -19.48
N TYR A 280 -20.91 -0.96 -20.19
CA TYR A 280 -20.25 0.29 -20.53
C TYR A 280 -19.60 0.25 -21.91
N PHE A 281 -19.28 1.46 -22.41
CA PHE A 281 -18.59 1.65 -23.68
C PHE A 281 -17.09 1.85 -23.49
N GLU A 282 -16.32 1.25 -24.38
CA GLU A 282 -14.96 1.64 -24.73
C GLU A 282 -15.00 2.44 -26.04
N TYR A 283 -14.11 3.42 -26.16
CA TYR A 283 -14.00 4.32 -27.31
C TYR A 283 -12.60 4.24 -27.91
N TYR A 284 -12.49 4.63 -29.18
CA TYR A 284 -11.23 4.88 -29.86
C TYR A 284 -10.66 6.26 -29.47
N PRO A 285 -9.37 6.53 -29.73
CA PRO A 285 -8.76 7.83 -29.46
C PRO A 285 -9.43 9.01 -30.19
N ASP A 286 -10.16 8.77 -31.28
CA ASP A 286 -10.93 9.80 -31.99
C ASP A 286 -12.32 10.05 -31.38
N GLY A 287 -12.70 9.30 -30.34
CA GLY A 287 -13.99 9.38 -29.65
C GLY A 287 -15.09 8.53 -30.28
N SER A 288 -14.82 7.82 -31.38
CA SER A 288 -15.77 6.88 -31.95
C SER A 288 -15.95 5.66 -31.04
N LYS A 289 -17.13 5.03 -31.10
CA LYS A 289 -17.44 3.83 -30.30
C LYS A 289 -16.54 2.69 -30.75
N LYS A 290 -16.00 1.93 -29.79
CA LYS A 290 -15.20 0.73 -30.06
C LYS A 290 -15.93 -0.53 -29.62
N LEU A 291 -16.30 -0.60 -28.34
CA LEU A 291 -16.88 -1.80 -27.75
C LEU A 291 -17.95 -1.43 -26.73
N GLU A 292 -19.04 -2.17 -26.70
CA GLU A 292 -19.98 -2.18 -25.58
C GLU A 292 -19.93 -3.56 -24.92
N VAL A 293 -19.67 -3.58 -23.61
CA VAL A 293 -19.43 -4.82 -22.88
C VAL A 293 -20.10 -4.79 -21.50
N ASP A 294 -20.63 -5.93 -21.10
CA ASP A 294 -21.17 -6.18 -19.78
C ASP A 294 -20.25 -7.13 -19.00
N ARG A 295 -19.64 -6.60 -17.94
CA ARG A 295 -18.69 -7.30 -17.06
C ARG A 295 -19.27 -7.65 -15.69
N ARG A 296 -20.60 -7.74 -15.57
CA ARG A 296 -21.26 -8.15 -14.33
C ARG A 296 -21.13 -9.64 -14.02
N LYS A 297 -20.68 -10.44 -14.98
CA LYS A 297 -20.39 -11.87 -14.86
C LYS A 297 -18.89 -12.12 -15.00
N GLU A 298 -18.43 -13.27 -14.52
CA GLU A 298 -17.03 -13.70 -14.64
C GLU A 298 -16.55 -13.66 -16.10
N GLU A 299 -17.34 -14.25 -17.01
CA GLU A 299 -17.12 -14.14 -18.45
C GLU A 299 -17.82 -12.87 -18.99
N PRO A 300 -17.08 -11.94 -19.63
CA PRO A 300 -17.66 -10.75 -20.22
C PRO A 300 -18.68 -11.08 -21.32
N ILE A 301 -19.80 -10.35 -21.33
CA ILE A 301 -20.78 -10.38 -22.41
C ILE A 301 -20.48 -9.22 -23.36
N TYR A 302 -20.03 -9.54 -24.57
CA TYR A 302 -19.83 -8.55 -25.63
C TYR A 302 -21.16 -8.21 -26.29
N LEU A 303 -21.59 -6.95 -26.21
CA LEU A 303 -22.88 -6.49 -26.70
C LEU A 303 -22.76 -5.91 -28.10
N ASN A 304 -21.78 -5.03 -28.32
CA ASN A 304 -21.52 -4.41 -29.62
C ASN A 304 -20.03 -4.19 -29.84
N PHE A 305 -19.56 -4.26 -31.08
CA PHE A 305 -18.17 -3.95 -31.45
C PHE A 305 -18.12 -3.28 -32.81
N TRP A 306 -17.36 -2.18 -32.90
CA TRP A 306 -17.05 -1.45 -34.13
C TRP A 306 -15.54 -1.52 -34.36
N ASP A 307 -15.14 -1.77 -35.60
CA ASP A 307 -13.74 -1.72 -35.99
C ASP A 307 -13.24 -0.26 -36.18
N GLU A 308 -11.94 -0.10 -36.47
CA GLU A 308 -11.30 1.21 -36.63
C GLU A 308 -11.85 2.02 -37.81
N ASN A 309 -12.58 1.40 -38.73
CA ASN A 309 -13.25 2.08 -39.84
C ASN A 309 -14.72 2.44 -39.50
N GLY A 310 -15.15 2.18 -38.26
CA GLY A 310 -16.52 2.39 -37.79
C GLY A 310 -17.51 1.33 -38.25
N VAL A 311 -17.05 0.19 -38.82
CA VAL A 311 -17.95 -0.89 -39.23
C VAL A 311 -18.34 -1.70 -38.01
N GLN A 312 -19.65 -1.80 -37.73
CA GLN A 312 -20.15 -2.65 -36.66
C GLN A 312 -19.99 -4.13 -37.02
N ARG A 313 -19.08 -4.83 -36.33
CA ARG A 313 -18.76 -6.25 -36.55
C ARG A 313 -19.52 -7.18 -35.62
N LEU A 314 -19.89 -6.70 -34.44
CA LEU A 314 -20.75 -7.39 -33.49
C LEU A 314 -21.93 -6.49 -33.16
N ASN A 315 -23.15 -7.02 -33.29
CA ASN A 315 -24.40 -6.34 -33.01
C ASN A 315 -25.26 -7.21 -32.10
N ASP A 316 -25.58 -6.66 -30.93
CA ASP A 316 -26.38 -7.31 -29.88
C ASP A 316 -25.99 -8.78 -29.63
N GLY A 317 -24.72 -9.00 -29.31
CA GLY A 317 -24.22 -10.33 -28.95
C GLY A 317 -24.04 -11.30 -30.11
N THR A 318 -24.18 -10.85 -31.37
CA THR A 318 -23.97 -11.69 -32.55
C THR A 318 -23.05 -11.02 -33.56
N GLY A 319 -22.04 -11.75 -34.05
CA GLY A 319 -21.08 -11.29 -35.05
C GLY A 319 -19.65 -11.64 -34.68
N GLU A 320 -18.72 -10.77 -35.08
CA GLU A 320 -17.28 -10.97 -34.91
C GLU A 320 -16.71 -9.93 -33.94
N TYR A 321 -15.89 -10.37 -33.00
CA TYR A 321 -15.12 -9.51 -32.10
C TYR A 321 -13.65 -9.88 -32.17
N PHE A 322 -12.78 -8.89 -32.29
CA PHE A 322 -11.35 -9.11 -32.25
C PHE A 322 -10.64 -8.00 -31.51
N TYR A 323 -9.54 -8.35 -30.87
CA TYR A 323 -8.64 -7.37 -30.25
C TYR A 323 -7.21 -7.86 -30.33
N GLU A 324 -6.29 -6.90 -30.25
CA GLU A 324 -4.86 -7.13 -30.28
C GLU A 324 -4.20 -6.36 -29.14
N TYR A 325 -3.20 -6.96 -28.50
CA TYR A 325 -2.32 -6.26 -27.57
C TYR A 325 -0.87 -6.66 -27.81
N ALA A 326 0.03 -5.75 -27.48
CA ALA A 326 1.47 -5.98 -27.52
C ALA A 326 2.02 -6.01 -26.09
N TYR A 327 2.88 -6.97 -25.79
CA TYR A 327 3.59 -7.10 -24.51
C TYR A 327 5.01 -7.61 -24.75
N ASP A 328 6.01 -6.90 -24.21
CA ASP A 328 7.44 -7.25 -24.32
C ASP A 328 7.93 -7.50 -25.77
N GLY A 329 7.40 -6.72 -26.72
CA GLY A 329 7.73 -6.86 -28.14
C GLY A 329 6.92 -7.92 -28.90
N ASP A 330 6.20 -8.80 -28.21
CA ASP A 330 5.29 -9.78 -28.81
C ASP A 330 3.88 -9.19 -29.00
N THR A 331 3.25 -9.49 -30.14
CA THR A 331 1.85 -9.15 -30.40
C THR A 331 0.97 -10.39 -30.29
N THR A 332 -0.17 -10.27 -29.61
CA THR A 332 -1.19 -11.32 -29.56
C THR A 332 -2.52 -10.77 -30.02
N ARG A 333 -3.13 -11.44 -30.99
CA ARG A 333 -4.45 -11.11 -31.54
C ARG A 333 -5.43 -12.24 -31.30
N TYR A 334 -6.61 -11.89 -30.80
CA TYR A 334 -7.73 -12.80 -30.64
C TYR A 334 -8.82 -12.44 -31.63
N GLU A 335 -9.40 -13.46 -32.27
CA GLU A 335 -10.58 -13.32 -33.12
C GLU A 335 -11.66 -14.29 -32.63
N TYR A 336 -12.85 -13.76 -32.40
CA TYR A 336 -13.99 -14.51 -31.91
C TYR A 336 -15.19 -14.34 -32.83
N GLN A 337 -15.86 -15.46 -33.07
CA GLN A 337 -17.22 -15.48 -33.60
C GLN A 337 -18.18 -15.72 -32.42
N ILE A 338 -19.23 -14.91 -32.35
CA ILE A 338 -20.17 -14.87 -31.23
C ILE A 338 -21.58 -14.97 -31.80
N LEU A 339 -22.42 -15.79 -31.17
CA LEU A 339 -23.85 -15.93 -31.46
C LEU A 339 -24.61 -15.98 -30.14
N ASP A 340 -25.65 -15.17 -30.01
CA ASP A 340 -26.49 -15.07 -28.80
C ASP A 340 -25.63 -14.95 -27.53
N TYR A 341 -24.68 -14.01 -27.54
CA TYR A 341 -23.78 -13.68 -26.43
C TYR A 341 -22.80 -14.79 -26.04
N LYS A 342 -22.67 -15.86 -26.84
CA LYS A 342 -21.77 -16.99 -26.58
C LYS A 342 -20.81 -17.21 -27.75
N LYS A 343 -19.58 -17.64 -27.45
CA LYS A 343 -18.61 -18.07 -28.47
C LYS A 343 -19.24 -19.17 -29.34
N HIS A 344 -19.26 -18.95 -30.64
CA HIS A 344 -19.87 -19.82 -31.64
C HIS A 344 -19.07 -19.75 -32.93
N GLY A 345 -19.00 -20.83 -33.71
CA GLY A 345 -18.15 -20.89 -34.89
C GLY A 345 -16.67 -20.89 -34.51
N VAL A 346 -15.85 -20.22 -35.30
CA VAL A 346 -14.39 -20.32 -35.23
C VAL A 346 -13.80 -19.23 -34.34
N GLN A 347 -12.94 -19.63 -33.41
CA GLN A 347 -12.14 -18.77 -32.56
C GLN A 347 -10.66 -18.96 -32.91
N LYS A 348 -9.89 -17.87 -32.97
CA LYS A 348 -8.47 -17.91 -33.34
C LYS A 348 -7.62 -17.08 -32.38
N GLU A 349 -6.40 -17.54 -32.13
CA GLU A 349 -5.34 -16.80 -31.46
C GLU A 349 -4.11 -16.75 -32.38
N PHE A 350 -3.59 -15.56 -32.59
CA PHE A 350 -2.36 -15.33 -33.33
C PHE A 350 -1.31 -14.73 -32.39
N ARG A 351 -0.07 -15.18 -32.51
CA ARG A 351 1.10 -14.59 -31.85
C ARG A 351 2.10 -14.15 -32.91
N ASN A 352 2.49 -12.88 -32.90
CA ASN A 352 3.38 -12.29 -33.91
C ASN A 352 2.90 -12.56 -35.35
N GLY A 353 1.58 -12.53 -35.56
CA GLY A 353 0.93 -12.83 -36.84
C GLY A 353 0.83 -14.32 -37.21
N VAL A 354 1.41 -15.22 -36.41
CA VAL A 354 1.35 -16.67 -36.62
C VAL A 354 0.14 -17.25 -35.88
N LEU A 355 -0.69 -18.05 -36.56
CA LEU A 355 -1.80 -18.75 -35.92
C LEU A 355 -1.26 -19.79 -34.93
N VAL A 356 -1.57 -19.63 -33.65
CA VAL A 356 -1.13 -20.55 -32.57
C VAL A 356 -2.27 -21.36 -31.98
N LYS A 357 -3.52 -20.90 -32.14
CA LYS A 357 -4.70 -21.61 -31.65
C LYS A 357 -5.88 -21.44 -32.59
N TYR A 358 -6.60 -22.52 -32.83
CA TYR A 358 -7.84 -22.55 -33.60
C TYR A 358 -8.86 -23.41 -32.85
N THR A 359 -10.10 -22.95 -32.73
CA THR A 359 -11.14 -23.69 -32.02
C THR A 359 -12.51 -23.49 -32.66
N GLU A 360 -13.19 -24.58 -32.96
CA GLU A 360 -14.61 -24.58 -33.33
C GLU A 360 -15.49 -24.75 -32.09
N MET A 361 -16.48 -23.88 -31.98
CA MET A 361 -17.39 -23.83 -30.85
C MET A 361 -18.85 -23.78 -31.31
N ASN A 362 -19.74 -24.32 -30.49
CA ASN A 362 -21.18 -24.25 -30.67
C ASN A 362 -21.83 -23.78 -29.36
N HIS A 363 -22.34 -22.55 -29.34
CA HIS A 363 -23.05 -21.96 -28.19
C HIS A 363 -22.27 -22.08 -26.86
N GLY A 364 -20.98 -21.76 -26.90
CA GLY A 364 -20.07 -21.79 -25.75
C GLY A 364 -19.45 -23.15 -25.45
N GLN A 365 -19.76 -24.20 -26.21
CA GLN A 365 -19.17 -25.52 -26.06
C GLN A 365 -18.12 -25.79 -27.15
N TYR A 366 -17.03 -26.47 -26.80
CA TYR A 366 -16.11 -27.03 -27.79
C TYR A 366 -16.84 -28.12 -28.59
N ASP A 367 -17.01 -27.88 -29.88
CA ASP A 367 -17.78 -28.73 -30.78
C ASP A 367 -17.22 -28.57 -32.21
N GLY A 368 -16.41 -29.53 -32.65
CA GLY A 368 -15.57 -29.44 -33.84
C GLY A 368 -14.08 -29.56 -33.52
N TYR A 369 -13.22 -29.00 -34.37
CA TYR A 369 -11.77 -29.09 -34.21
C TYR A 369 -11.20 -28.06 -33.23
N HIS A 370 -10.28 -28.52 -32.39
CA HIS A 370 -9.37 -27.70 -31.59
C HIS A 370 -7.93 -28.00 -32.00
N ARG A 371 -7.18 -26.98 -32.40
CA ARG A 371 -5.80 -27.13 -32.88
C ARG A 371 -4.88 -26.15 -32.16
N GLU A 372 -3.74 -26.66 -31.74
CA GLU A 372 -2.61 -25.86 -31.26
C GLU A 372 -1.45 -25.97 -32.24
N TYR A 373 -0.71 -24.88 -32.40
CA TYR A 373 0.41 -24.80 -33.32
C TYR A 373 1.66 -24.31 -32.57
N TYR A 374 2.83 -24.75 -33.04
CA TYR A 374 4.10 -24.20 -32.60
C TYR A 374 4.27 -22.73 -33.03
N PRO A 375 5.19 -21.96 -32.44
CA PRO A 375 5.49 -20.60 -32.87
C PRO A 375 5.92 -20.47 -34.34
N ASP A 376 6.37 -21.56 -34.97
CA ASP A 376 6.70 -21.61 -36.40
C ASP A 376 5.49 -21.97 -37.30
N GLY A 377 4.30 -22.11 -36.72
CA GLY A 377 3.04 -22.40 -37.41
C GLY A 377 2.80 -23.87 -37.72
N ARG A 378 3.71 -24.79 -37.34
CA ARG A 378 3.47 -26.24 -37.52
C ARG A 378 2.43 -26.73 -36.52
N LEU A 379 1.53 -27.60 -36.99
CA LEU A 379 0.50 -28.24 -36.15
C LEU A 379 1.19 -29.07 -35.05
N LYS A 380 0.89 -28.75 -33.80
CA LYS A 380 1.40 -29.43 -32.60
C LYS A 380 0.42 -30.48 -32.13
N GLU A 381 -0.83 -30.08 -31.91
CA GLU A 381 -1.90 -30.94 -31.42
C GLU A 381 -3.22 -30.63 -32.13
N GLU A 382 -4.01 -31.68 -32.39
CA GLU A 382 -5.36 -31.59 -32.91
C GLU A 382 -6.29 -32.49 -32.09
N TYR A 383 -7.41 -31.92 -31.65
CA TYR A 383 -8.50 -32.61 -30.99
C TYR A 383 -9.77 -32.44 -31.82
N LEU A 384 -10.51 -33.52 -32.00
CA LEU A 384 -11.90 -33.45 -32.42
C LEU A 384 -12.75 -33.51 -31.16
N MET A 385 -13.59 -32.51 -30.93
CA MET A 385 -14.43 -32.38 -29.75
C MET A 385 -15.91 -32.42 -30.11
N LYS A 386 -16.73 -32.94 -29.21
CA LYS A 386 -18.21 -32.88 -29.30
C LYS A 386 -18.78 -32.58 -27.92
N ALA A 387 -19.48 -31.46 -27.78
CA ALA A 387 -20.05 -31.00 -26.52
C ALA A 387 -19.04 -31.08 -25.34
N ASN A 388 -17.87 -30.44 -25.51
CA ASN A 388 -16.76 -30.39 -24.55
C ASN A 388 -16.02 -31.71 -24.28
N LYS A 389 -16.35 -32.81 -24.99
CA LYS A 389 -15.67 -34.10 -24.83
C LYS A 389 -14.74 -34.37 -26.00
N VAL A 390 -13.53 -34.85 -25.71
CA VAL A 390 -12.57 -35.29 -26.73
C VAL A 390 -13.09 -36.58 -27.38
N VAL A 391 -13.28 -36.54 -28.69
CA VAL A 391 -13.66 -37.68 -29.54
C VAL A 391 -12.41 -38.36 -30.07
N SER A 392 -11.42 -37.59 -30.52
CA SER A 392 -10.12 -38.08 -30.95
C SER A 392 -9.04 -37.04 -30.70
N HIS A 393 -7.80 -37.49 -30.56
CA HIS A 393 -6.62 -36.66 -30.36
C HIS A 393 -5.48 -37.15 -31.24
N ARG A 394 -4.77 -36.22 -31.88
CA ARG A 394 -3.56 -36.44 -32.65
C ARG A 394 -2.51 -35.41 -32.21
N SER A 395 -1.35 -35.91 -31.78
CA SER A 395 -0.15 -35.12 -31.53
C SER A 395 0.87 -35.41 -32.64
N LEU A 396 1.66 -34.40 -33.03
CA LEU A 396 2.57 -34.45 -34.18
C LEU A 396 4.01 -34.08 -33.83
#